data_AF-A0A2V5SG62-F1
#
_entry.id   AF-A0A2V5SG62-F1
#
_cell.length_a   1.000
_cell.length_b   1.000
_cell.length_c   1.000
_cell.angle_alpha   90.00
_cell.angle_beta   90.00
_cell.angle_gamma   90.00
#
_symmetry.space_group_name_H-M   'P 1'
#
loop_
_entity.id
_entity.type
_entity.pdbx_description
1 polymer ?
#
loop_
_entity_poly.entity_id
_entity_poly.type
_entity_poly.pdbx_seq_one_letter_code
_entity_poly.pdbx_strand_id
1 'polypeptide(L)'
;MSSKSKPREAQLDFEGAMDRLEKIVEQMESGKLPLEDLIVRYEEGMNLVKICQERLANAEQKIEIIARNSGGKPVVKDFEPTPETTEQAAGADDSQEANDEIKLF
;
A
#
# COMPACT_ATOMS: atom_id res chain seq x y z
N MET A 1 -7.17 -28.54 38.80
CA MET A 1 -6.38 -27.29 38.79
C MET A 1 -6.72 -26.55 37.51
N SER A 2 -7.47 -25.44 37.60
CA SER A 2 -7.90 -24.67 36.44
C SER A 2 -6.77 -23.74 35.99
N SER A 3 -6.06 -24.14 34.95
CA SER A 3 -5.07 -23.30 34.27
C SER A 3 -5.80 -22.18 33.52
N LYS A 4 -6.08 -21.07 34.21
CA LYS A 4 -6.47 -19.80 33.58
C LYS A 4 -5.27 -19.29 32.78
N SER A 5 -5.32 -19.47 31.47
CA SER A 5 -4.42 -18.84 30.51
C SER A 5 -4.45 -17.34 30.72
N LYS A 6 -3.34 -16.80 31.22
CA LYS A 6 -3.03 -15.36 31.28
C LYS A 6 -3.42 -14.72 29.94
N PRO A 7 -4.10 -13.56 29.90
CA PRO A 7 -4.35 -12.87 28.65
C PRO A 7 -2.96 -12.47 28.14
N ARG A 8 -2.45 -13.22 27.16
CA ARG A 8 -1.44 -12.70 26.25
C ARG A 8 -2.07 -11.43 25.72
N GLU A 9 -1.42 -10.29 25.90
CA GLU A 9 -1.75 -9.07 25.18
C GLU A 9 -2.01 -9.51 23.75
N ALA A 10 -3.29 -9.54 23.40
CA ALA A 10 -3.76 -10.23 22.22
C ALA A 10 -3.35 -9.32 21.09
N GLN A 11 -2.13 -9.51 20.58
CA GLN A 11 -1.79 -8.99 19.28
C GLN A 11 -2.91 -9.48 18.37
N LEU A 12 -3.75 -8.56 17.90
CA LEU A 12 -4.86 -8.92 17.04
C LEU A 12 -4.31 -9.75 15.88
N ASP A 13 -4.96 -10.87 15.64
CA ASP A 13 -4.78 -11.62 14.41
C ASP A 13 -5.40 -10.83 13.25
N PHE A 14 -5.12 -11.26 12.02
CA PHE A 14 -5.60 -10.56 10.84
C PHE A 14 -7.12 -10.42 10.84
N GLU A 15 -7.83 -11.52 11.13
CA GLU A 15 -9.29 -11.56 11.18
C GLU A 15 -9.84 -10.60 12.25
N GLY A 16 -9.29 -10.64 13.47
CA GLY A 16 -9.73 -9.73 14.54
C GLY A 16 -9.45 -8.25 14.22
N ALA A 17 -8.34 -7.96 13.56
CA ALA A 17 -8.02 -6.60 13.12
C ALA A 17 -8.99 -6.12 12.02
N MET A 18 -9.37 -7.01 11.10
CA MET A 18 -10.33 -6.72 10.03
C MET A 18 -11.73 -6.49 10.60
N ASP A 19 -12.23 -7.39 11.45
CA ASP A 19 -13.52 -7.26 12.15
C ASP A 19 -13.63 -5.93 12.91
N ARG A 20 -12.52 -5.48 13.51
CA ARG A 20 -12.49 -4.21 14.24
C ARG A 20 -12.51 -3.02 13.28
N LEU A 21 -11.76 -3.09 12.20
CA LEU A 21 -11.70 -2.05 11.17
C LEU A 21 -13.07 -1.84 10.53
N GLU A 22 -13.78 -2.91 10.18
CA GLU A 22 -15.15 -2.84 9.64
C GLU A 22 -16.11 -2.12 10.59
N LYS A 23 -16.10 -2.47 11.88
CA LYS A 23 -16.92 -1.80 12.90
C LYS A 23 -16.58 -0.31 13.05
N ILE A 24 -15.32 0.06 12.89
CA ILE A 24 -14.90 1.46 12.93
C ILE A 24 -15.46 2.20 11.73
N VAL A 25 -15.35 1.62 10.53
CA VAL A 25 -15.90 2.19 9.29
C VAL A 25 -17.41 2.37 9.41
N GLU A 26 -18.15 1.34 9.83
CA GLU A 26 -19.60 1.44 10.06
C GLU A 26 -19.97 2.57 11.03
N GLN A 27 -19.19 2.74 12.10
CA GLN A 27 -19.40 3.81 13.06
C GLN A 27 -19.14 5.18 12.44
N MET A 28 -18.05 5.35 11.68
CA MET A 28 -17.72 6.61 11.01
C MET A 28 -18.76 6.97 9.94
N GLU A 29 -19.23 5.99 9.17
CA GLU A 29 -20.27 6.16 8.14
C GLU A 29 -21.64 6.51 8.72
N SER A 30 -21.92 6.12 9.97
CA SER A 30 -23.18 6.46 10.63
C SER A 30 -23.41 7.97 10.78
N GLY A 31 -22.35 8.78 10.72
CA GLY A 31 -22.39 10.25 10.83
C GLY A 31 -22.82 10.77 12.20
N LYS A 32 -22.94 9.92 13.21
CA LYS A 32 -23.42 10.27 14.56
C LYS A 32 -22.30 10.55 15.56
N LEU A 33 -21.04 10.39 15.16
CA LEU A 33 -19.89 10.60 16.04
C LEU A 33 -19.51 12.08 16.10
N PRO A 34 -19.23 12.64 17.30
CA PRO A 34 -18.61 13.94 17.42
C PRO A 34 -17.20 13.93 16.79
N LEU A 35 -16.68 15.11 16.48
CA LEU A 35 -15.42 15.28 15.78
C LEU A 35 -14.24 14.64 16.53
N GLU A 36 -14.18 14.82 17.84
CA GLU A 36 -13.13 14.23 18.68
C GLU A 36 -13.13 12.70 18.60
N ASP A 37 -14.31 12.08 18.63
CA ASP A 37 -14.44 10.63 18.51
C ASP A 37 -14.06 10.14 17.11
N LEU A 38 -14.40 10.90 16.05
CA LEU A 38 -13.99 10.57 14.68
C LEU A 38 -12.47 10.53 14.53
N ILE A 39 -11.75 11.47 15.14
CA ILE A 39 -10.28 11.50 15.11
C ILE A 39 -9.72 10.25 15.79
N VAL A 40 -10.22 9.91 16.98
CA VAL A 40 -9.79 8.72 17.72
C VAL A 40 -10.06 7.45 16.91
N ARG A 41 -11.24 7.34 16.28
CA ARG A 41 -11.58 6.19 15.44
C ARG A 41 -10.71 6.08 14.20
N TYR A 42 -10.38 7.22 13.59
CA TYR A 42 -9.47 7.26 12.44
C TYR A 42 -8.07 6.77 12.82
N GLU A 43 -7.51 7.24 13.94
CA GLU A 43 -6.21 6.77 14.44
C GLU A 43 -6.21 5.28 14.74
N GLU A 44 -7.27 4.78 15.38
CA GLU A 44 -7.45 3.36 15.64
C GLU A 44 -7.51 2.55 14.32
N GLY A 45 -8.31 3.01 13.36
CA GLY A 45 -8.40 2.41 12.02
C GLY A 45 -7.06 2.35 11.32
N MET A 46 -6.27 3.43 11.37
CA MET A 46 -4.95 3.46 10.76
C MET A 46 -3.97 2.45 11.38
N ASN A 47 -4.01 2.28 12.70
CA ASN A 47 -3.20 1.27 13.38
C ASN A 47 -3.62 -0.15 12.97
N LEU A 48 -4.93 -0.40 12.83
CA LEU A 48 -5.43 -1.71 12.39
C LEU A 48 -5.02 -2.02 10.94
N VAL A 49 -5.12 -1.05 10.04
CA VAL A 49 -4.65 -1.19 8.64
C VAL A 49 -3.17 -1.59 8.61
N LYS A 50 -2.33 -0.92 9.42
CA LYS A 50 -0.91 -1.24 9.52
C LYS A 50 -0.68 -2.67 10.00
N ILE A 51 -1.41 -3.11 11.02
CA ILE A 51 -1.35 -4.50 11.53
C ILE A 51 -1.73 -5.49 10.42
N CYS A 52 -2.82 -5.24 9.69
CA CYS A 52 -3.25 -6.09 8.59
C CYS A 52 -2.16 -6.21 7.51
N GLN A 53 -1.57 -5.09 7.09
CA GLN A 53 -0.48 -5.07 6.11
C GLN A 53 0.74 -5.85 6.59
N GLU A 54 1.16 -5.67 7.84
CA GLU A 54 2.28 -6.41 8.41
C GLU A 54 2.01 -7.92 8.44
N ARG A 55 0.79 -8.33 8.79
CA ARG A 55 0.40 -9.76 8.79
C ARG A 55 0.43 -10.36 7.39
N LEU A 56 -0.08 -9.63 6.39
CA LEU A 56 -0.06 -10.06 4.99
C LEU A 56 1.37 -10.19 4.46
N ALA A 57 2.22 -9.19 4.70
CA ALA A 57 3.62 -9.23 4.29
C ALA A 57 4.37 -10.42 4.90
N ASN A 58 4.14 -10.70 6.19
CA ASN A 58 4.72 -11.87 6.86
C ASN A 58 4.22 -13.19 6.26
N ALA A 59 2.95 -13.28 5.87
CA ALA A 59 2.38 -14.46 5.24
C ALA A 59 2.98 -14.69 3.83
N GLU A 60 3.10 -13.63 3.04
CA GLU A 60 3.71 -13.67 1.71
C GLU A 60 5.17 -14.15 1.77
N GLN A 61 5.97 -13.59 2.67
CA GLN A 61 7.36 -14.03 2.86
C GLN A 61 7.47 -15.51 3.23
N LYS A 62 6.57 -16.01 4.09
CA LYS A 62 6.55 -17.43 4.46
C LYS A 62 6.21 -18.33 3.28
N ILE A 63 5.22 -17.94 2.46
CA ILE A 63 4.84 -18.67 1.25
C ILE A 63 6.01 -18.71 0.28
N GLU A 64 6.69 -17.58 0.07
CA GLU A 64 7.85 -17.50 -0.81
C GLU A 64 8.97 -18.44 -0.37
N ILE A 65 9.31 -18.45 0.92
CA ILE A 65 10.33 -19.37 1.49
C ILE A 65 9.94 -20.84 1.24
N ILE A 66 8.68 -21.21 1.49
CA ILE A 66 8.19 -22.59 1.27
C ILE A 66 8.23 -22.96 -0.22
N ALA A 67 7.84 -22.05 -1.11
CA ALA A 67 7.85 -22.26 -2.56
C ALA A 67 9.28 -22.47 -3.09
N ARG A 68 10.24 -21.65 -2.64
CA ARG A 68 11.66 -21.81 -2.97
C ARG A 68 12.22 -23.16 -2.51
N ASN A 69 11.82 -23.60 -1.32
CA ASN A 69 12.29 -24.87 -0.73
C ASN A 69 11.66 -26.11 -1.39
N SER A 70 10.43 -26.02 -1.91
CA SER A 70 9.71 -27.17 -2.50
C SER A 70 9.94 -27.34 -4.01
N GLY A 71 10.34 -26.26 -4.72
CA GLY A 71 10.54 -26.26 -6.17
C GLY A 71 11.98 -26.03 -6.65
N GLY A 72 12.94 -25.80 -5.75
CA GLY A 72 14.38 -25.79 -6.06
C GLY A 72 14.89 -24.68 -6.99
N LYS A 73 14.06 -23.75 -7.47
CA LYS A 73 14.52 -22.52 -8.15
C LYS A 73 13.62 -21.32 -7.83
N PRO A 74 14.10 -20.32 -7.07
CA PRO A 74 13.48 -19.01 -6.98
C PRO A 74 13.62 -18.30 -8.33
N VAL A 75 12.52 -17.80 -8.90
CA VAL A 75 12.58 -16.74 -9.91
C VAL A 75 12.20 -15.45 -9.22
N VAL A 76 13.21 -14.73 -8.74
CA VAL A 76 13.08 -13.32 -8.40
C VAL A 76 13.25 -12.57 -9.71
N LYS A 77 12.18 -11.98 -10.23
CA LYS A 77 12.34 -10.92 -11.22
C LYS A 77 12.66 -9.66 -10.45
N ASP A 78 13.87 -9.16 -10.62
CA ASP A 78 14.27 -7.87 -10.11
C ASP A 78 13.33 -6.81 -10.71
N PHE A 79 12.75 -5.99 -9.82
CA PHE A 79 12.01 -4.81 -10.21
C PHE A 79 13.02 -3.80 -10.76
N GLU A 80 13.03 -3.59 -12.07
CA GLU A 80 13.80 -2.50 -12.67
C GLU A 80 13.00 -1.20 -12.50
N PRO A 81 13.40 -0.27 -11.61
CA PRO A 81 12.86 1.07 -11.69
C PRO A 81 13.31 1.63 -13.03
N THR A 82 12.36 1.90 -13.93
CA THR A 82 12.64 2.68 -15.13
C THR A 82 13.35 3.96 -14.70
N PRO A 83 14.63 4.18 -15.06
CA PRO A 83 15.25 5.46 -14.82
C PRO A 83 14.50 6.48 -15.65
N GLU A 84 14.03 7.54 -15.00
CA GLU A 84 13.58 8.76 -15.65
C GLU A 84 14.59 9.15 -16.72
N THR A 85 14.13 9.26 -17.97
CA THR A 85 14.94 9.75 -19.08
C THR A 85 15.26 11.22 -18.83
N THR A 86 16.44 11.48 -18.29
CA THR A 86 17.12 12.77 -18.44
C THR A 86 17.53 12.90 -19.91
N GLU A 87 16.63 13.40 -20.74
CA GLU A 87 16.93 13.82 -22.12
C GLU A 87 17.40 15.28 -22.08
N GLN A 88 18.72 15.49 -22.10
CA GLN A 88 19.30 16.73 -22.56
C GLN A 88 20.47 16.48 -23.52
N ALA A 89 20.32 17.14 -24.68
CA ALA A 89 21.31 17.57 -25.66
C ALA A 89 21.80 16.59 -26.74
N ALA A 90 21.17 16.66 -27.91
CA ALA A 90 21.86 16.84 -29.19
C ALA A 90 20.89 17.38 -30.26
N GLY A 91 20.86 18.70 -30.44
CA GLY A 91 20.13 19.37 -31.51
C GLY A 91 20.75 20.72 -31.77
N ALA A 92 21.79 20.75 -32.59
CA ALA A 92 22.37 21.97 -33.13
C ALA A 92 22.19 21.96 -34.65
N ASP A 93 21.59 23.06 -35.12
CA ASP A 93 21.74 23.68 -36.45
C ASP A 93 20.90 23.10 -37.61
N ASP A 94 19.77 23.74 -37.90
CA ASP A 94 19.71 24.63 -39.07
C ASP A 94 18.60 25.68 -38.88
N SER A 95 18.95 26.91 -39.19
CA SER A 95 18.11 28.10 -39.06
C SER A 95 17.49 28.39 -40.41
N GLN A 96 16.16 28.48 -40.51
CA GLN A 96 15.54 29.36 -41.50
C GLN A 96 14.10 29.73 -41.16
N GLU A 97 13.95 31.03 -40.91
CA GLU A 97 12.71 31.78 -40.81
C GLU A 97 11.89 31.65 -42.10
N ALA A 98 10.58 31.37 -41.97
CA ALA A 98 9.55 31.88 -42.87
C ALA A 98 8.17 31.64 -42.23
N ASN A 99 7.78 32.48 -41.28
CA ASN A 99 6.36 32.80 -41.11
C ASN A 99 6.03 33.86 -42.16
N ASP A 100 5.21 33.53 -43.16
CA ASP A 100 4.09 34.40 -43.56
C ASP A 100 3.18 33.71 -44.61
N GLU A 101 1.87 33.76 -44.31
CA GLU A 101 0.74 33.65 -45.23
C GLU A 101 0.52 32.35 -46.03
N ILE A 102 -0.15 31.37 -45.40
CA ILE A 102 -1.15 30.56 -46.13
C ILE A 102 -2.54 31.07 -45.77
N LYS A 103 -2.97 31.94 -46.69
CA LYS A 103 -4.26 32.57 -46.90
C LYS A 103 -5.43 31.60 -46.65
N LEU A 104 -6.19 31.87 -45.60
CA LEU A 104 -7.55 31.38 -45.42
C LEU A 104 -8.40 31.97 -46.55
N PHE A 105 -8.79 31.12 -47.50
CA PHE A 105 -10.10 31.26 -48.13
C PHE A 105 -11.17 30.92 -47.09
#